data_AF-A0A9X5Z0P3-F1
#
_entry.id   AF-A0A9X5Z0P3-F1
#
_cell.length_a   1.000
_cell.length_b   1.000
_cell.length_c   1.000
_cell.angle_alpha   90.00
_cell.angle_beta   90.00
_cell.angle_gamma   90.00
#
_symmetry.space_group_name_H-M   'P 1'
#
loop_
_entity.id
_entity.type
_entity.pdbx_description
1 polymer ?
#
loop_
_entity_poly.entity_id
_entity_poly.type
_entity_poly.pdbx_seq_one_letter_code
_entity_poly.pdbx_strand_id
1 'polypeptide(L)'
;MVNGFLLHGPRSVARRLGPAGTVLSEAARRAPGPDAASAARARTALHARYRRFVRLLDPPGPHGRATEVSTLPGALRRFLEHPRPPVLIGVVATLGAARATRGDFRRSDAAVAVGAAAAQPFVEWAIHRFMLHAAPEGRYGRAAYQAAGWGHAQHHRDPANLNSMFMRGQDVLGAGAVALAAGAVGSPRLATGMFCVGAAVLAYDWTHFLIHTRYQPRSAFYRQAWRNHRLHHFRNERYWLGVTSSVADVVLRTSPARDAVAVSPAAARPDVHPPRGGGADVDGADAGPSPATTAPAGPE
;
A
#
# COMPACT_ATOMS: atom_id res chain seq x y z
N MET A 1 -4.04 21.13 -8.60
CA MET A 1 -3.16 21.87 -9.54
C MET A 1 -1.92 21.02 -9.79
N VAL A 2 -1.72 20.59 -11.05
CA VAL A 2 -0.54 19.82 -11.49
C VAL A 2 0.24 20.73 -12.43
N ASN A 3 1.51 21.01 -12.13
CA ASN A 3 2.66 20.92 -13.06
C ASN A 3 3.87 21.71 -12.54
N GLY A 4 5.05 21.14 -12.77
CA GLY A 4 6.31 21.84 -12.56
C GLY A 4 7.56 20.96 -12.51
N PHE A 5 7.64 19.89 -13.31
CA PHE A 5 8.94 19.27 -13.61
C PHE A 5 9.37 19.75 -14.99
N LEU A 6 10.42 20.57 -14.98
CA LEU A 6 11.16 21.02 -16.16
C LEU A 6 11.74 19.82 -16.90
N LEU A 7 11.02 19.32 -17.89
CA LEU A 7 11.61 18.56 -18.99
C LEU A 7 12.36 19.55 -19.87
N HIS A 8 13.65 19.30 -20.07
CA HIS A 8 14.44 19.99 -21.08
C HIS A 8 13.69 19.98 -22.42
N GLY A 9 13.42 21.19 -22.93
CA GLY A 9 12.62 21.37 -24.13
C GLY A 9 13.23 20.70 -25.37
N PRO A 10 12.42 20.44 -26.41
CA PRO A 10 12.80 19.74 -27.65
C PRO A 10 13.94 20.40 -28.46
N ARG A 11 14.42 21.57 -28.03
CA ARG A 11 15.52 22.30 -28.67
C ARG A 11 16.90 21.65 -28.49
N SER A 12 17.10 20.80 -27.47
CA SER A 12 18.40 20.18 -27.20
C SER A 12 18.70 18.93 -28.01
N VAL A 13 17.68 18.25 -28.56
CA VAL A 13 17.85 17.02 -29.36
C VAL A 13 18.13 17.33 -30.84
N ALA A 14 17.55 18.40 -31.38
CA ALA A 14 17.70 18.77 -32.80
C ALA A 14 19.14 19.12 -33.21
N ARG A 15 19.99 19.60 -32.28
CA ARG A 15 21.38 19.96 -32.58
C ARG A 15 22.33 18.77 -32.81
N ARG A 16 21.94 17.54 -32.46
CA ARG A 16 22.81 16.34 -32.61
C ARG A 16 22.58 15.53 -33.90
N LEU A 17 21.54 15.83 -34.68
CA LEU A 17 21.08 14.97 -35.78
C LEU A 17 21.22 15.60 -37.19
N GLY A 18 21.92 16.74 -37.31
CA GLY A 18 22.16 17.39 -38.60
C GLY A 18 20.87 17.76 -39.36
N PRO A 19 20.94 17.89 -40.71
CA PRO A 19 19.81 18.31 -41.55
C PRO A 19 18.57 17.40 -41.39
N ALA A 20 18.77 16.09 -41.22
CA ALA A 20 17.72 15.10 -41.07
C ALA A 20 16.91 15.28 -39.77
N GLY A 21 17.57 15.66 -38.67
CA GLY A 21 16.90 15.99 -37.40
C GLY A 21 16.03 17.23 -37.50
N THR A 22 16.40 18.17 -38.36
CA THR A 22 15.62 19.40 -38.60
C THR A 22 14.35 19.08 -39.39
N VAL A 23 14.44 18.25 -40.43
CA VAL A 23 13.29 17.80 -41.24
C VAL A 23 12.29 16.98 -40.42
N LEU A 24 12.75 16.06 -39.56
CA LEU A 24 11.88 15.29 -38.67
C LEU A 24 11.21 16.16 -37.60
N SER A 25 11.92 17.15 -37.09
CA SER A 25 11.38 18.12 -36.12
C SER A 25 10.36 19.06 -36.77
N GLU A 26 10.58 19.46 -38.02
CA GLU A 26 9.66 20.24 -38.84
C GLU A 26 8.38 19.46 -39.16
N ALA A 27 8.53 18.19 -39.57
CA ALA A 27 7.41 17.29 -39.87
C ALA A 27 6.57 17.01 -38.62
N ALA A 28 7.19 16.79 -37.46
CA ALA A 28 6.50 16.62 -36.18
C ALA A 28 5.77 17.89 -35.71
N ARG A 29 6.28 19.09 -36.07
CA ARG A 29 5.60 20.38 -35.80
C ARG A 29 4.44 20.66 -36.77
N ARG A 30 4.48 20.11 -37.99
CA ARG A 30 3.46 20.30 -39.04
C ARG A 30 2.35 19.24 -39.00
N ALA A 31 2.57 18.11 -38.34
CA ALA A 31 1.51 17.14 -38.08
C ALA A 31 0.47 17.79 -37.12
N PRO A 32 -0.80 17.95 -37.54
CA PRO A 32 -1.82 18.44 -36.62
C PRO A 32 -1.94 17.45 -35.47
N GLY A 33 -1.59 17.90 -34.25
CA GLY A 33 -1.89 17.14 -33.04
C GLY A 33 -3.40 16.87 -32.97
N PRO A 34 -3.84 15.82 -32.26
CA PRO A 34 -5.26 15.60 -32.07
C PRO A 34 -5.90 16.89 -31.55
N ASP A 35 -7.04 17.29 -32.13
CA ASP A 35 -7.77 18.45 -31.65
C ASP A 35 -8.06 18.30 -30.14
N ALA A 36 -8.27 19.40 -29.44
CA ALA A 36 -8.42 19.38 -27.98
C ALA A 36 -9.53 18.42 -27.51
N ALA A 37 -10.59 18.23 -28.30
CA ALA A 37 -11.67 17.29 -27.99
C ALA A 37 -11.25 15.83 -28.20
N SER A 38 -10.47 15.53 -29.24
CA SER A 38 -9.87 14.22 -29.50
C SER A 38 -8.86 13.84 -28.40
N ALA A 39 -8.03 14.79 -27.97
CA ALA A 39 -7.12 14.60 -26.84
C ALA A 39 -7.89 14.38 -25.52
N ALA A 40 -8.99 15.11 -25.28
CA ALA A 40 -9.84 14.93 -24.11
C ALA A 40 -10.53 13.56 -24.11
N ARG A 41 -11.11 13.13 -25.24
CA ARG A 41 -11.72 11.79 -25.40
C ARG A 41 -10.71 10.67 -25.12
N ALA A 42 -9.49 10.77 -25.65
CA ALA A 42 -8.43 9.80 -25.40
C ALA A 42 -8.04 9.71 -23.90
N ARG A 43 -7.92 10.86 -23.21
CA ARG A 43 -7.64 10.89 -21.77
C ARG A 43 -8.77 10.26 -20.96
N THR A 44 -10.03 10.56 -21.29
CA THR A 44 -11.20 9.95 -20.62
C THR A 44 -11.24 8.44 -20.82
N ALA A 45 -11.00 7.97 -22.05
CA ALA A 45 -10.96 6.54 -22.34
C ALA A 45 -9.81 5.84 -21.59
N LEU A 46 -8.62 6.43 -21.56
CA LEU A 46 -7.48 5.90 -20.79
C LEU A 46 -7.79 5.86 -19.29
N HIS A 47 -8.38 6.94 -18.76
CA HIS A 47 -8.77 7.00 -17.35
C HIS A 47 -9.83 5.95 -17.00
N ALA A 48 -10.81 5.71 -17.88
CA ALA A 48 -11.79 4.64 -17.71
C ALA A 48 -11.15 3.25 -17.71
N ARG A 49 -10.20 3.00 -18.64
CA ARG A 49 -9.43 1.75 -18.69
C ARG A 49 -8.59 1.55 -17.44
N TYR A 50 -7.89 2.58 -16.99
CA TYR A 50 -7.12 2.57 -15.74
C TYR A 50 -8.01 2.26 -14.53
N ARG A 51 -9.15 2.95 -14.39
CA ARG A 51 -10.10 2.68 -13.29
C ARG A 51 -10.64 1.26 -13.32
N ARG A 52 -10.94 0.72 -14.51
CA ARG A 52 -11.35 -0.69 -14.66
C ARG A 52 -10.24 -1.63 -14.22
N PHE A 53 -9.01 -1.38 -14.64
CA PHE A 53 -7.84 -2.18 -14.26
C PHE A 53 -7.59 -2.15 -12.74
N VAL A 54 -7.61 -0.97 -12.13
CA VAL A 54 -7.47 -0.84 -10.66
C VAL A 54 -8.58 -1.59 -9.93
N ARG A 55 -9.83 -1.55 -10.41
CA ARG A 55 -10.94 -2.33 -9.80
C ARG A 55 -10.75 -3.84 -9.87
N LEU A 56 -9.95 -4.35 -10.82
CA LEU A 56 -9.61 -5.77 -10.86
C LEU A 56 -8.57 -6.14 -9.80
N LEU A 57 -7.59 -5.27 -9.57
CA LEU A 57 -6.53 -5.48 -8.58
C LEU A 57 -6.99 -5.19 -7.15
N ASP A 58 -7.87 -4.19 -7.01
CA ASP A 58 -8.38 -3.67 -5.75
C ASP A 58 -9.91 -3.54 -5.82
N PRO A 59 -10.65 -4.66 -5.91
CA PRO A 59 -12.10 -4.63 -5.91
C PRO A 59 -12.60 -3.96 -4.61
N PRO A 60 -13.66 -3.13 -4.69
CA PRO A 60 -14.24 -2.52 -3.52
C PRO A 60 -14.77 -3.59 -2.57
N GLY A 61 -14.76 -3.29 -1.28
CA GLY A 61 -15.31 -4.17 -0.24
C GLY A 61 -16.83 -4.31 -0.27
N PRO A 62 -17.41 -5.03 0.71
CA PRO A 62 -16.72 -5.54 1.90
C PRO A 62 -15.96 -6.85 1.66
N HIS A 63 -14.76 -6.94 2.22
CA HIS A 63 -13.96 -8.18 2.26
C HIS A 63 -14.07 -8.91 3.62
N GLY A 64 -15.00 -8.59 4.51
CA GLY A 64 -15.11 -9.27 5.82
C GLY A 64 -13.99 -8.94 6.83
N ARG A 65 -13.83 -9.77 7.87
CA ARG A 65 -12.97 -9.45 9.03
C ARG A 65 -11.91 -10.52 9.34
N ALA A 66 -10.71 -10.10 9.75
CA ALA A 66 -9.65 -11.01 10.17
C ALA A 66 -10.03 -11.83 11.43
N THR A 67 -10.88 -11.27 12.29
CA THR A 67 -11.36 -11.94 13.51
C THR A 67 -12.27 -13.14 13.25
N GLU A 68 -12.75 -13.34 12.02
CA GLU A 68 -13.52 -14.54 11.62
C GLU A 68 -12.61 -15.78 11.51
N VAL A 69 -11.30 -15.58 11.42
CA VAL A 69 -10.30 -16.64 11.25
C VAL A 69 -9.69 -17.02 12.59
N SER A 70 -9.71 -18.31 12.94
CA SER A 70 -9.14 -18.84 14.20
C SER A 70 -8.12 -19.96 14.02
N THR A 71 -7.94 -20.48 12.80
CA THR A 71 -7.02 -21.58 12.49
C THR A 71 -6.03 -21.18 11.41
N LEU A 72 -4.84 -21.80 11.41
CA LEU A 72 -3.81 -21.53 10.40
C LEU A 72 -4.25 -21.92 8.97
N PRO A 73 -4.90 -23.09 8.74
CA PRO A 73 -5.44 -23.40 7.41
C PRO A 73 -6.53 -22.41 6.98
N GLY A 74 -7.38 -21.96 7.93
CA GLY A 74 -8.38 -20.92 7.67
C GLY A 74 -7.73 -19.58 7.29
N ALA A 75 -6.64 -19.21 7.96
CA ALA A 75 -5.85 -18.03 7.63
C ALA A 75 -5.24 -18.13 6.23
N LEU A 76 -4.62 -19.26 5.89
CA LEU A 76 -4.06 -19.47 4.56
C LEU A 76 -5.13 -19.38 3.47
N ARG A 77 -6.26 -20.06 3.67
CA ARG A 77 -7.40 -20.00 2.75
C ARG A 77 -7.89 -18.55 2.59
N ARG A 78 -8.11 -17.84 3.71
CA ARG A 78 -8.58 -16.45 3.69
C ARG A 78 -7.59 -15.52 2.99
N PHE A 79 -6.29 -15.71 3.18
CA PHE A 79 -5.24 -14.93 2.52
C PHE A 79 -5.25 -15.13 1.00
N LEU A 80 -5.40 -16.37 0.55
CA LEU A 80 -5.43 -16.72 -0.88
C LEU A 80 -6.75 -16.35 -1.57
N GLU A 81 -7.88 -16.39 -0.86
CA GLU A 81 -9.20 -15.97 -1.38
C GLU A 81 -9.34 -14.44 -1.43
N HIS A 82 -8.53 -13.69 -0.68
CA HIS A 82 -8.55 -12.24 -0.77
C HIS A 82 -7.96 -11.79 -2.12
N PRO A 83 -8.53 -10.78 -2.82
CA PRO A 83 -8.06 -10.39 -4.15
C PRO A 83 -6.62 -9.86 -4.22
N ARG A 84 -6.14 -9.21 -3.15
CA ARG A 84 -4.84 -8.54 -3.12
C ARG A 84 -3.62 -9.46 -2.93
N PRO A 85 -3.56 -10.37 -1.93
CA PRO A 85 -2.37 -11.20 -1.72
C PRO A 85 -1.94 -12.09 -2.90
N PRO A 86 -2.84 -12.68 -3.70
CA PRO A 86 -2.46 -13.40 -4.92
C PRO A 86 -1.66 -12.55 -5.92
N VAL A 87 -1.92 -11.24 -5.99
CA VAL A 87 -1.12 -10.30 -6.82
C VAL A 87 0.32 -10.25 -6.31
N LEU A 88 0.50 -10.13 -4.99
CA LEU A 88 1.82 -10.12 -4.36
C LEU A 88 2.55 -11.46 -4.55
N ILE A 89 1.86 -12.58 -4.34
CA ILE A 89 2.40 -13.92 -4.59
C ILE A 89 2.87 -14.04 -6.06
N GLY A 90 2.04 -13.62 -7.01
CA GLY A 90 2.37 -13.63 -8.43
C GLY A 90 3.60 -12.77 -8.77
N VAL A 91 3.70 -11.57 -8.19
CA VAL A 91 4.87 -10.70 -8.36
C VAL A 91 6.14 -11.36 -7.79
N VAL A 92 6.08 -11.90 -6.57
CA VAL A 92 7.24 -12.56 -5.94
C VAL A 92 7.65 -13.81 -6.72
N ALA A 93 6.69 -14.62 -7.17
CA ALA A 93 6.94 -15.78 -8.02
C ALA A 93 7.58 -15.36 -9.35
N THR A 94 7.11 -14.27 -9.97
CA THR A 94 7.70 -13.72 -11.20
C THR A 94 9.13 -13.25 -10.99
N LEU A 95 9.43 -12.54 -9.90
CA LEU A 95 10.79 -12.12 -9.55
C LEU A 95 11.70 -13.34 -9.31
N GLY A 96 11.19 -14.36 -8.62
CA GLY A 96 11.92 -15.61 -8.37
C GLY A 96 12.22 -16.37 -9.65
N ALA A 97 11.23 -16.51 -10.54
CA ALA A 97 11.40 -17.13 -11.85
C ALA A 97 12.37 -16.34 -12.73
N ALA A 98 12.23 -15.01 -12.80
CA ALA A 98 13.15 -14.14 -13.52
C ALA A 98 14.57 -14.23 -12.96
N ARG A 99 14.75 -14.38 -11.64
CA ARG A 99 16.07 -14.63 -11.06
C ARG A 99 16.59 -16.01 -11.45
N ALA A 100 15.76 -17.05 -11.40
CA ALA A 100 16.17 -18.42 -11.69
C ALA A 100 16.67 -18.59 -13.13
N THR A 101 15.99 -17.99 -14.12
CA THR A 101 16.37 -18.07 -15.55
C THR A 101 17.71 -17.40 -15.86
N ARG A 102 18.21 -16.50 -15.00
CA ARG A 102 19.52 -15.86 -15.18
C ARG A 102 20.70 -16.74 -14.80
N GLY A 103 20.50 -17.86 -14.09
CA GLY A 103 21.58 -18.75 -13.67
C GLY A 103 22.65 -18.06 -12.81
N ASP A 104 23.91 -18.48 -12.93
CA ASP A 104 25.07 -17.89 -12.24
C ASP A 104 24.85 -17.68 -10.72
N PHE A 105 24.42 -18.73 -10.00
CA PHE A 105 24.32 -18.69 -8.54
C PHE A 105 25.72 -18.83 -7.91
N ARG A 106 26.09 -17.88 -7.05
CA ARG A 106 27.37 -17.86 -6.34
C ARG A 106 27.16 -17.54 -4.87
N ARG A 107 28.23 -17.65 -4.08
CA ARG A 107 28.26 -17.21 -2.67
C ARG A 107 27.86 -15.74 -2.48
N SER A 108 28.06 -14.89 -3.48
CA SER A 108 27.59 -13.50 -3.44
C SER A 108 26.06 -13.38 -3.45
N ASP A 109 25.32 -14.34 -4.00
CA ASP A 109 23.86 -14.36 -3.87
C ASP A 109 23.44 -14.64 -2.42
N ALA A 110 24.13 -15.58 -1.76
CA ALA A 110 23.91 -15.83 -0.34
C ALA A 110 24.25 -14.58 0.50
N ALA A 111 25.35 -13.88 0.18
CA ALA A 111 25.68 -12.63 0.85
C ALA A 111 24.60 -11.54 0.65
N VAL A 112 24.04 -11.42 -0.56
CA VAL A 112 22.91 -10.53 -0.84
C VAL A 112 21.67 -10.93 -0.04
N ALA A 113 21.33 -12.22 0.01
CA ALA A 113 20.17 -12.71 0.75
C ALA A 113 20.32 -12.48 2.27
N VAL A 114 21.50 -12.76 2.84
CA VAL A 114 21.79 -12.48 4.26
C VAL A 114 21.74 -10.98 4.52
N GLY A 115 22.34 -10.16 3.65
CA GLY A 115 22.30 -8.70 3.76
C GLY A 115 20.87 -8.16 3.71
N ALA A 116 20.04 -8.67 2.80
CA ALA A 116 18.62 -8.31 2.70
C ALA A 116 17.85 -8.71 3.96
N ALA A 117 18.04 -9.93 4.46
CA ALA A 117 17.42 -10.41 5.69
C ALA A 117 17.85 -9.59 6.93
N ALA A 118 19.13 -9.19 7.01
CA ALA A 118 19.63 -8.34 8.09
C ALA A 118 19.11 -6.89 8.01
N ALA A 119 18.95 -6.36 6.79
CA ALA A 119 18.40 -5.03 6.57
C ALA A 119 16.87 -4.97 6.79
N GLN A 120 16.17 -6.07 6.56
CA GLN A 120 14.71 -6.13 6.52
C GLN A 120 14.01 -5.53 7.76
N PRO A 121 14.41 -5.83 9.02
CA PRO A 121 13.75 -5.24 10.18
C PRO A 121 13.85 -3.72 10.22
N PHE A 122 14.98 -3.16 9.77
CA PHE A 122 15.23 -1.72 9.76
C PHE A 122 14.50 -1.02 8.61
N VAL A 123 14.44 -1.66 7.43
CA VAL A 123 13.66 -1.17 6.29
C VAL A 123 12.17 -1.14 6.66
N GLU A 124 11.66 -2.22 7.26
CA GLU A 124 10.29 -2.29 7.75
C GLU A 124 10.00 -1.19 8.76
N TRP A 125 10.85 -1.03 9.78
CA TRP A 125 10.70 0.03 10.78
C TRP A 125 10.68 1.43 10.15
N ALA A 126 11.58 1.70 9.20
CA ALA A 126 11.67 3.01 8.55
C ALA A 126 10.44 3.30 7.70
N ILE A 127 9.96 2.33 6.93
CA ILE A 127 8.72 2.45 6.14
C ILE A 127 7.53 2.66 7.09
N HIS A 128 7.42 1.87 8.15
CA HIS A 128 6.32 1.98 9.10
C HIS A 128 6.30 3.36 9.76
N ARG A 129 7.46 3.86 10.19
CA ARG A 129 7.58 5.17 10.83
C ARG A 129 7.35 6.34 9.89
N PHE A 130 8.05 6.37 8.76
CA PHE A 130 8.15 7.57 7.92
C PHE A 130 7.20 7.58 6.73
N MET A 131 6.64 6.42 6.36
CA MET A 131 5.71 6.30 5.24
C MET A 131 4.29 5.97 5.71
N LEU A 132 4.14 4.95 6.56
CA LEU A 132 2.82 4.52 7.04
C LEU A 132 2.26 5.45 8.12
N HIS A 133 3.10 5.96 9.02
CA HIS A 133 2.74 6.96 10.03
C HIS A 133 3.09 8.40 9.64
N ALA A 134 3.27 8.66 8.35
CA ALA A 134 3.55 10.00 7.85
C ALA A 134 2.38 10.97 8.16
N ALA A 135 2.69 12.09 8.81
CA ALA A 135 1.72 13.19 8.91
C ALA A 135 1.50 13.80 7.50
N PRO A 136 0.26 14.15 7.12
CA PRO A 136 -0.05 14.76 5.82
C PRO A 136 0.39 16.24 5.73
N GLU A 137 1.56 16.57 6.28
CA GLU A 137 2.14 17.90 6.35
C GLU A 137 3.30 18.03 5.35
N GLY A 138 3.45 19.23 4.77
CA GLY A 138 4.46 19.48 3.74
C GLY A 138 4.29 18.62 2.47
N ARG A 139 5.20 18.78 1.51
CA ARG A 139 5.12 18.04 0.23
C ARG A 139 5.40 16.55 0.39
N TYR A 140 6.40 16.20 1.21
CA TYR A 140 6.85 14.81 1.38
C TYR A 140 5.91 14.01 2.27
N GLY A 141 5.43 14.58 3.37
CA GLY A 141 4.44 13.94 4.25
C GLY A 141 3.13 13.67 3.52
N ARG A 142 2.62 14.63 2.72
CA ARG A 142 1.45 14.40 1.86
C ARG A 142 1.66 13.28 0.85
N ALA A 143 2.82 13.22 0.20
CA ALA A 143 3.12 12.16 -0.76
C ALA A 143 3.18 10.78 -0.09
N ALA A 144 3.86 10.67 1.06
CA ALA A 144 3.94 9.44 1.85
C ALA A 144 2.56 8.99 2.37
N TYR A 145 1.77 9.94 2.87
CA TYR A 145 0.40 9.68 3.33
C TYR A 145 -0.50 9.18 2.19
N GLN A 146 -0.42 9.78 1.00
CA GLN A 146 -1.18 9.31 -0.17
C GLN A 146 -0.70 7.94 -0.66
N ALA A 147 0.60 7.70 -0.63
CA ALA A 147 1.20 6.45 -1.09
C ALA A 147 0.79 5.27 -0.19
N ALA A 148 0.86 5.42 1.14
CA ALA A 148 0.52 4.31 2.04
C ALA A 148 -0.08 4.72 3.39
N GLY A 149 0.22 5.92 3.91
CA GLY A 149 -0.23 6.33 5.25
C GLY A 149 -1.74 6.44 5.43
N TRP A 150 -2.50 6.79 4.39
CA TRP A 150 -3.96 6.81 4.44
C TRP A 150 -4.53 5.41 4.69
N GLY A 151 -4.07 4.41 3.94
CA GLY A 151 -4.52 3.02 4.10
C GLY A 151 -4.17 2.47 5.48
N HIS A 152 -2.97 2.80 5.96
CA HIS A 152 -2.53 2.44 7.31
C HIS A 152 -3.36 3.10 8.41
N ALA A 153 -3.71 4.39 8.26
CA ALA A 153 -4.59 5.08 9.19
C ALA A 153 -6.00 4.47 9.22
N GLN A 154 -6.53 4.01 8.08
CA GLN A 154 -7.80 3.26 8.04
C GLN A 154 -7.68 1.92 8.78
N HIS A 155 -6.55 1.22 8.62
CA HIS A 155 -6.26 -0.02 9.34
C HIS A 155 -6.18 0.22 10.86
N HIS A 156 -5.53 1.28 11.33
CA HIS A 156 -5.52 1.62 12.75
C HIS A 156 -6.91 1.92 13.34
N ARG A 157 -7.85 2.40 12.52
CA ARG A 157 -9.24 2.66 12.95
C ARG A 157 -10.07 1.39 13.10
N ASP A 158 -9.91 0.43 12.20
CA ASP A 158 -10.56 -0.89 12.30
C ASP A 158 -9.54 -2.00 11.97
N PRO A 159 -8.72 -2.43 12.95
CA PRO A 159 -7.59 -3.35 12.70
C PRO A 159 -7.99 -4.74 12.22
N ALA A 160 -9.26 -5.12 12.35
CA ALA A 160 -9.77 -6.39 11.85
C ALA A 160 -10.37 -6.28 10.43
N ASN A 161 -10.45 -5.09 9.84
CA ASN A 161 -11.06 -4.89 8.53
C ASN A 161 -10.15 -5.32 7.38
N LEU A 162 -10.57 -6.33 6.61
CA LEU A 162 -9.76 -6.84 5.51
C LEU A 162 -9.68 -5.88 4.31
N ASN A 163 -10.53 -4.84 4.25
CA ASN A 163 -10.47 -3.83 3.20
C ASN A 163 -9.21 -2.94 3.27
N SER A 164 -8.61 -2.78 4.46
CA SER A 164 -7.46 -1.90 4.72
C SER A 164 -6.20 -2.66 5.13
N MET A 165 -6.28 -3.97 5.36
CA MET A 165 -5.20 -4.74 5.98
C MET A 165 -4.06 -5.09 5.01
N PHE A 166 -4.40 -5.47 3.78
CA PHE A 166 -3.44 -5.91 2.77
C PHE A 166 -2.99 -4.77 1.87
N MET A 167 -1.73 -4.85 1.41
CA MET A 167 -1.18 -3.93 0.41
C MET A 167 -2.06 -3.90 -0.85
N ARG A 168 -2.30 -2.70 -1.39
CA ARG A 168 -3.12 -2.52 -2.60
C ARG A 168 -2.47 -3.24 -3.79
N GLY A 169 -3.26 -3.97 -4.55
CA GLY A 169 -2.78 -4.76 -5.69
C GLY A 169 -2.09 -3.89 -6.75
N GLN A 170 -2.59 -2.67 -6.99
CA GLN A 170 -1.98 -1.73 -7.93
C GLN A 170 -0.58 -1.26 -7.49
N ASP A 171 -0.36 -1.04 -6.19
CA ASP A 171 0.93 -0.59 -5.66
C ASP A 171 1.95 -1.73 -5.73
N VAL A 172 1.52 -2.94 -5.35
CA VAL A 172 2.31 -4.16 -5.44
C VAL A 172 2.74 -4.42 -6.89
N LEU A 173 1.81 -4.30 -7.85
CA LEU A 173 2.12 -4.52 -9.25
C LEU A 173 3.06 -3.45 -9.81
N GLY A 174 2.85 -2.18 -9.47
CA GLY A 174 3.73 -1.08 -9.87
C GLY A 174 5.16 -1.25 -9.33
N ALA A 175 5.30 -1.53 -8.03
CA ALA A 175 6.60 -1.80 -7.40
C ALA A 175 7.25 -3.07 -7.98
N GLY A 176 6.47 -4.12 -8.21
CA GLY A 176 6.90 -5.37 -8.84
C GLY A 176 7.44 -5.17 -10.25
N ALA A 177 6.78 -4.34 -11.07
CA ALA A 177 7.25 -4.02 -12.41
C ALA A 177 8.59 -3.28 -12.40
N VAL A 178 8.77 -2.33 -11.48
CA VAL A 178 10.06 -1.62 -11.29
C VAL A 178 11.15 -2.60 -10.84
N ALA A 179 10.85 -3.46 -9.87
CA ALA A 179 11.79 -4.47 -9.37
C ALA A 179 12.19 -5.47 -10.47
N LEU A 180 11.22 -5.91 -11.29
CA LEU A 180 11.47 -6.80 -12.41
C LEU A 180 12.33 -6.14 -13.48
N ALA A 181 12.03 -4.88 -13.84
CA ALA A 181 12.83 -4.12 -14.80
C ALA A 181 14.28 -3.95 -14.30
N ALA A 182 14.46 -3.57 -13.03
CA ALA A 182 15.77 -3.45 -12.41
C ALA A 182 16.54 -4.78 -12.42
N GLY A 183 15.89 -5.89 -12.05
CA GLY A 183 16.49 -7.23 -12.10
C GLY A 183 16.81 -7.72 -13.51
N ALA A 184 16.05 -7.28 -14.52
CA ALA A 184 16.26 -7.65 -15.92
C ALA A 184 17.50 -6.95 -16.52
N VAL A 185 17.66 -5.65 -16.26
CA VAL A 185 18.80 -4.86 -16.79
C VAL A 185 20.05 -4.91 -15.92
N GLY A 186 19.90 -5.29 -14.64
CA GLY A 186 21.00 -5.35 -13.69
C GLY A 186 21.78 -6.66 -13.66
N SER A 187 22.65 -6.77 -12.66
CA SER A 187 23.39 -8.00 -12.40
C SER A 187 22.46 -9.09 -11.86
N PRO A 188 22.80 -10.39 -11.98
CA PRO A 188 22.02 -11.45 -11.35
C PRO A 188 21.89 -11.28 -9.82
N ARG A 189 22.86 -10.62 -9.18
CA ARG A 189 22.82 -10.28 -7.74
C ARG A 189 21.78 -9.21 -7.43
N LEU A 190 21.60 -8.23 -8.31
CA LEU A 190 20.50 -7.27 -8.17
C LEU A 190 19.16 -7.99 -8.27
N ALA A 191 19.00 -8.93 -9.21
CA ALA A 191 17.80 -9.76 -9.31
C ALA A 191 17.57 -10.60 -8.04
N THR A 192 18.63 -11.14 -7.42
CA THR A 192 18.53 -11.81 -6.10
C THR A 192 18.00 -10.84 -5.05
N GLY A 193 18.54 -9.62 -4.98
CA GLY A 193 18.07 -8.59 -4.06
C GLY A 193 16.60 -8.23 -4.27
N MET A 194 16.17 -8.06 -5.53
CA MET A 194 14.77 -7.76 -5.87
C MET A 194 13.81 -8.89 -5.45
N PHE A 195 14.22 -10.14 -5.65
CA PHE A 195 13.47 -11.30 -5.14
C PHE A 195 13.40 -11.31 -3.61
N CYS A 196 14.51 -11.06 -2.91
CA CYS A 196 14.55 -11.00 -1.45
C CYS A 196 13.64 -9.89 -0.89
N VAL A 197 13.60 -8.72 -1.53
CA VAL A 197 12.67 -7.64 -1.17
C VAL A 197 11.22 -8.10 -1.34
N GLY A 198 10.88 -8.72 -2.48
CA GLY A 198 9.54 -9.26 -2.69
C GLY A 198 9.15 -10.30 -1.65
N ALA A 199 10.05 -11.24 -1.33
CA ALA A 199 9.83 -12.25 -0.30
C ALA A 199 9.65 -11.64 1.11
N ALA A 200 10.41 -10.59 1.44
CA ALA A 200 10.26 -9.85 2.70
C ALA A 200 8.89 -9.16 2.78
N VAL A 201 8.42 -8.55 1.69
CA VAL A 201 7.10 -7.91 1.61
C VAL A 201 5.97 -8.95 1.76
N LEU A 202 6.11 -10.13 1.13
CA LEU A 202 5.14 -11.22 1.31
C LEU A 202 5.11 -11.75 2.75
N ALA A 203 6.28 -11.91 3.37
CA ALA A 203 6.37 -12.29 4.78
C ALA A 203 5.74 -11.26 5.71
N TYR A 204 5.94 -9.96 5.43
CA TYR A 204 5.28 -8.86 6.12
C TYR A 204 3.76 -8.94 6.00
N ASP A 205 3.22 -9.02 4.77
CA ASP A 205 1.78 -8.99 4.53
C ASP A 205 1.07 -10.20 5.17
N TRP A 206 1.71 -11.38 5.10
CA TRP A 206 1.25 -12.60 5.78
C TRP A 206 1.27 -12.47 7.30
N THR A 207 2.40 -12.01 7.86
CA THR A 207 2.55 -11.88 9.32
C THR A 207 1.59 -10.84 9.86
N HIS A 208 1.45 -9.71 9.17
CA HIS A 208 0.54 -8.62 9.49
C HIS A 208 -0.92 -9.08 9.51
N PHE A 209 -1.33 -9.88 8.53
CA PHE A 209 -2.66 -10.47 8.55
C PHE A 209 -2.83 -11.44 9.72
N LEU A 210 -1.88 -12.37 9.88
CA LEU A 210 -2.01 -13.45 10.86
C LEU A 210 -2.14 -12.93 12.29
N ILE A 211 -1.35 -11.92 12.68
CA ILE A 211 -1.40 -11.29 14.01
C ILE A 211 -2.75 -10.61 14.34
N HIS A 212 -3.55 -10.25 13.32
CA HIS A 212 -4.88 -9.67 13.48
C HIS A 212 -6.02 -10.69 13.44
N THR A 213 -5.71 -11.98 13.22
CA THR A 213 -6.70 -13.07 13.34
C THR A 213 -6.89 -13.51 14.79
N ARG A 214 -7.85 -14.40 15.04
CA ARG A 214 -8.00 -15.12 16.32
C ARG A 214 -7.06 -16.33 16.44
N TYR A 215 -6.20 -16.59 15.45
CA TYR A 215 -5.24 -17.68 15.52
C TYR A 215 -4.21 -17.43 16.64
N GLN A 216 -4.18 -18.34 17.61
CA GLN A 216 -3.34 -18.18 18.80
C GLN A 216 -1.85 -18.41 18.51
N PRO A 217 -0.97 -17.55 19.04
CA PRO A 217 0.45 -17.65 18.77
C PRO A 217 1.17 -18.81 19.49
N ARG A 218 1.68 -19.75 18.69
CA ARG A 218 2.31 -21.00 19.18
C ARG A 218 3.82 -20.90 19.45
N SER A 219 4.56 -20.06 18.73
CA SER A 219 5.99 -19.87 18.93
C SER A 219 6.30 -18.60 19.74
N ALA A 220 7.46 -18.55 20.40
CA ALA A 220 7.90 -17.36 21.13
C ALA A 220 8.06 -16.16 20.19
N PHE A 221 8.60 -16.40 19.01
CA PHE A 221 8.73 -15.39 17.95
C PHE A 221 7.38 -14.81 17.55
N TYR A 222 6.41 -15.66 17.21
CA TYR A 222 5.08 -15.19 16.80
C TYR A 222 4.33 -14.52 17.95
N ARG A 223 4.47 -15.01 19.20
CA ARG A 223 3.93 -14.35 20.39
C ARG A 223 4.46 -12.93 20.56
N GLN A 224 5.76 -12.72 20.30
CA GLN A 224 6.38 -11.41 20.40
C GLN A 224 5.83 -10.46 19.33
N ALA A 225 5.82 -10.87 18.05
CA ALA A 225 5.26 -10.08 16.95
C ALA A 225 3.78 -9.72 17.21
N TRP A 226 2.97 -10.70 17.60
CA TRP A 226 1.56 -10.52 17.94
C TRP A 226 1.37 -9.51 19.08
N ARG A 227 2.10 -9.67 20.19
CA ARG A 227 1.99 -8.77 21.35
C ARG A 227 2.42 -7.35 20.98
N ASN A 228 3.58 -7.21 20.34
CA ASN A 228 4.17 -5.93 20.01
C ASN A 228 3.27 -5.14 19.06
N HIS A 229 2.75 -5.77 18.01
CA HIS A 229 1.85 -5.07 17.08
C HIS A 229 0.52 -4.70 17.72
N ARG A 230 0.00 -5.49 18.65
CA ARG A 230 -1.20 -5.09 19.41
C ARG A 230 -0.92 -3.91 20.35
N LEU A 231 0.27 -3.82 20.93
CA LEU A 231 0.68 -2.61 21.68
C LEU A 231 0.82 -1.41 20.74
N HIS A 232 1.32 -1.60 19.54
CA HIS A 232 1.36 -0.55 18.51
C HIS A 232 -0.05 -0.01 18.18
N HIS A 233 -1.03 -0.89 17.97
CA HIS A 233 -2.42 -0.50 17.69
C HIS A 233 -3.15 0.11 18.89
N PHE A 234 -3.06 -0.53 20.06
CA PHE A 234 -3.94 -0.27 21.20
C PHE A 234 -3.26 0.39 22.40
N ARG A 235 -1.96 0.67 22.31
CA ARG A 235 -1.23 1.45 23.33
C ARG A 235 -0.67 2.72 22.72
N ASN A 236 0.28 2.64 21.79
CA ASN A 236 0.90 3.83 21.24
C ASN A 236 1.54 3.57 19.87
N GLU A 237 1.02 4.22 18.82
CA GLU A 237 1.44 4.02 17.43
C GLU A 237 2.87 4.51 17.14
N ARG A 238 3.53 5.19 18.09
CA ARG A 238 4.92 5.62 17.92
C ARG A 238 5.95 4.54 18.28
N TYR A 239 5.52 3.42 18.87
CA TYR A 239 6.37 2.35 19.39
C TYR A 239 5.96 0.99 18.82
N TRP A 240 6.82 -0.02 19.00
CA TRP A 240 6.64 -1.40 18.52
C TRP A 240 6.29 -1.47 17.02
N LEU A 241 7.11 -0.79 16.21
CA LEU A 241 6.90 -0.61 14.77
C LEU A 241 7.26 -1.86 13.97
N GLY A 242 8.03 -2.79 14.54
CA GLY A 242 8.32 -4.08 13.95
C GLY A 242 7.09 -5.00 13.98
N VAL A 243 6.58 -5.32 12.80
CA VAL A 243 5.51 -6.28 12.52
C VAL A 243 6.07 -7.69 12.36
N THR A 244 7.12 -7.88 11.57
CA THR A 244 7.73 -9.20 11.37
C THR A 244 8.80 -9.51 12.41
N SER A 245 9.52 -8.49 12.88
CA SER A 245 10.65 -8.65 13.79
C SER A 245 10.80 -7.43 14.69
N SER A 246 11.09 -7.65 15.97
CA SER A 246 11.34 -6.57 16.94
C SER A 246 12.77 -6.05 16.94
N VAL A 247 13.66 -6.59 16.10
CA VAL A 247 15.10 -6.26 16.10
C VAL A 247 15.33 -4.75 15.96
N ALA A 248 14.68 -4.10 14.99
CA ALA A 248 14.83 -2.67 14.80
C ALA A 248 14.27 -1.86 15.98
N ASP A 249 13.16 -2.28 16.59
CA ASP A 249 12.64 -1.58 17.77
C ASP A 249 13.57 -1.68 18.98
N VAL A 250 14.24 -2.81 19.16
CA VAL A 250 15.22 -2.98 20.24
C VAL A 250 16.43 -2.08 19.98
N VAL A 251 17.00 -2.14 18.78
CA VAL A 251 18.20 -1.38 18.40
C VAL A 251 17.94 0.13 18.43
N LEU A 252 16.78 0.57 17.94
CA LEU A 252 16.39 1.98 17.85
C LEU A 252 15.63 2.49 19.09
N ARG A 253 15.52 1.65 20.14
CA ARG A 253 14.87 1.97 21.42
C ARG A 253 13.40 2.39 21.30
N THR A 254 12.64 1.73 20.43
CA THR A 254 11.19 1.87 20.26
C THR A 254 10.36 0.69 20.79
N SER A 255 10.94 -0.17 21.64
CA SER A 255 10.24 -1.27 22.34
C SER A 255 10.24 -1.11 23.88
N PRO A 256 9.63 -0.04 24.44
CA PRO A 256 9.56 0.15 25.89
C PRO A 256 8.65 -0.89 26.57
N ALA A 257 8.64 -0.91 27.91
CA ALA A 257 7.59 -1.60 28.66
C ALA A 257 6.21 -0.94 28.38
N ARG A 258 5.13 -1.74 28.37
CA ARG A 258 3.76 -1.29 28.03
C ARG A 258 3.36 -0.02 28.80
N ASP A 259 3.59 -0.02 30.10
CA ASP A 259 3.11 1.03 31.01
C ASP A 259 4.09 2.21 31.11
N ALA A 260 5.27 2.11 30.50
CA ALA A 260 6.26 3.19 30.44
C ALA A 260 5.92 4.28 29.40
N VAL A 261 4.90 4.05 28.56
CA VAL A 261 4.42 5.03 27.58
C VAL A 261 2.92 5.24 27.75
N ALA A 262 2.45 6.47 27.56
CA ALA A 262 1.03 6.81 27.62
C ALA A 262 0.24 6.18 26.46
N VAL A 263 -1.07 6.00 26.67
CA VAL A 263 -2.00 5.68 25.58
C VAL A 263 -2.02 6.87 24.61
N SER A 264 -1.81 6.62 23.34
CA SER A 264 -1.87 7.68 22.32
C SER A 264 -3.31 8.06 21.96
N PRO A 265 -3.53 9.26 21.39
CA PRO A 265 -4.86 9.65 20.91
C PRO A 265 -5.44 8.71 19.85
N ALA A 266 -4.60 8.10 19.00
CA ALA A 266 -5.04 7.15 18.00
C ALA A 266 -5.51 5.83 18.64
N ALA A 267 -4.80 5.34 19.66
CA ALA A 267 -5.18 4.15 20.41
C ALA A 267 -6.41 4.37 21.33
N ALA A 268 -6.63 5.61 21.79
CA ALA A 268 -7.73 5.97 22.69
C ALA A 268 -9.10 6.09 22.00
N ARG A 269 -9.19 5.96 20.66
CA ARG A 269 -10.46 6.00 19.91
C ARG A 269 -10.83 4.63 19.31
N PRO A 270 -11.31 3.67 20.12
CA PRO A 270 -11.76 2.37 19.62
C PRO A 270 -13.15 2.39 18.95
N ASP A 271 -13.88 3.52 18.99
CA ASP A 271 -15.32 3.55 18.70
C ASP A 271 -15.67 4.22 17.37
N VAL A 272 -15.72 3.43 16.29
CA VAL A 272 -16.73 3.62 15.23
C VAL A 272 -17.32 2.25 14.92
N HIS A 273 -18.50 2.00 15.48
CA HIS A 273 -19.32 0.80 15.23
C HIS A 273 -19.69 0.67 13.73
N PRO A 274 -20.01 -0.55 13.24
CA PRO A 274 -20.48 -0.76 11.87
C PRO A 274 -21.83 -0.05 11.65
N PRO A 275 -22.19 0.35 10.41
CA PRO A 275 -23.57 0.75 10.14
C PRO A 275 -24.47 -0.44 10.48
N ARG A 276 -25.39 -0.21 11.43
CA ARG A 276 -26.48 -1.13 11.74
C ARG A 276 -27.21 -1.45 10.46
N GLY A 277 -27.51 -2.73 10.24
CA GLY A 277 -28.39 -3.15 9.17
C GLY A 277 -29.73 -2.40 9.25
N GLY A 278 -30.14 -1.89 8.10
CA GLY A 278 -31.45 -1.33 7.82
C GLY A 278 -31.56 -1.31 6.31
N GLY A 279 -32.38 -2.22 5.76
CA GLY A 279 -32.67 -2.24 4.34
C GLY A 279 -33.54 -1.05 3.93
N ALA A 280 -33.64 -0.89 2.61
CA ALA A 280 -34.47 0.08 1.89
C ALA A 280 -33.98 1.54 2.08
N ASP A 281 -33.79 2.38 1.06
CA ASP A 281 -34.51 2.46 -0.20
C ASP A 281 -33.63 2.99 -1.34
N VAL A 282 -33.98 2.46 -2.51
CA VAL A 282 -33.66 2.98 -3.83
C VAL A 282 -34.78 3.96 -4.18
N ASP A 283 -34.44 4.95 -4.99
CA ASP A 283 -35.31 5.92 -5.68
C ASP A 283 -35.65 7.24 -5.00
N GLY A 284 -35.31 8.30 -5.75
CA GLY A 284 -35.76 9.66 -5.50
C GLY A 284 -37.04 9.99 -6.26
N ALA A 285 -37.43 11.25 -6.08
CA ALA A 285 -38.56 11.96 -6.69
C ALA A 285 -39.93 11.62 -6.10
N ASP A 286 -40.36 12.40 -5.11
CA ASP A 286 -41.43 13.37 -5.38
C ASP A 286 -41.42 14.55 -4.42
N ALA A 287 -41.80 15.72 -4.93
CA ALA A 287 -41.83 16.99 -4.22
C ALA A 287 -43.17 17.21 -3.51
N GLY A 288 -43.15 17.72 -2.28
CA GLY A 288 -44.34 18.17 -1.55
C GLY A 288 -43.96 19.05 -0.35
N PRO A 289 -44.69 20.15 -0.07
CA PRO A 289 -44.18 21.25 0.74
C PRO A 289 -44.20 20.97 2.25
N SER A 290 -43.20 21.53 2.93
CA SER A 290 -43.04 21.51 4.39
C SER A 290 -44.23 22.15 5.12
N PRO A 291 -44.74 21.54 6.21
CA PRO A 291 -45.59 22.25 7.16
C PRO A 291 -44.74 23.03 8.16
N ALA A 292 -45.23 24.23 8.46
CA ALA A 292 -44.63 25.24 9.32
C ALA A 292 -44.40 24.75 10.76
N THR A 293 -43.27 25.19 11.31
CA THR A 293 -42.89 25.08 12.72
C THR A 293 -43.72 26.05 13.56
N THR A 294 -44.60 25.54 14.42
CA THR A 294 -45.19 26.32 15.52
C THR A 294 -44.42 26.03 16.80
N ALA A 295 -43.82 27.09 17.36
CA ALA A 295 -43.21 27.09 18.69
C ALA A 295 -44.29 27.27 19.77
N PRO A 296 -44.20 26.61 20.94
CA PRO A 296 -45.03 26.95 22.08
C PRO A 296 -44.39 28.11 22.87
N ALA A 297 -45.18 29.17 23.06
CA ALA A 297 -44.96 30.18 24.09
C ALA A 297 -45.35 29.59 25.47
N GLY A 298 -44.56 29.85 26.50
CA GLY A 298 -45.07 29.94 27.87
C GLY A 298 -45.20 31.41 28.26
N PRO A 299 -45.43 31.74 29.53
CA PRO A 299 -46.29 31.10 30.54
C PRO A 299 -47.39 32.07 31.03
N GLU A 300 -48.48 31.55 31.60
CA GLU A 300 -49.25 32.11 32.73
C GLU A 300 -49.89 30.97 33.51
#